data_AF-A0A2T9UR73-F1
#
_entry.id   AF-A0A2T9UR73-F1
#
_cell.length_a   1.000
_cell.length_b   1.000
_cell.length_c   1.000
_cell.angle_alpha   90.00
_cell.angle_beta   90.00
_cell.angle_gamma   90.00
#
_symmetry.space_group_name_H-M   'P 1'
#
loop_
_entity.id
_entity.type
_entity.pdbx_description
1 polymer ?
#
loop_
_entity_poly.entity_id
_entity_poly.type
_entity_poly.pdbx_seq_one_letter_code
_entity_poly.pdbx_strand_id
1 'polypeptide(L)'
;MAKYEVVRPWFGVKVGQVVELKELHPALKSNVRLMNGEAGGELTPSTPDAGTGEKSRKEIIQERLTQLGIEFKGNLGAEKLSELLPDGEFEKLFPAE
;
A
#
# COMPACT_ATOMS: atom_id res chain seq x y z
N MET A 1 -4.54 29.54 -11.31
CA MET A 1 -3.53 29.61 -10.23
C MET A 1 -3.17 28.18 -9.87
N ALA A 2 -1.92 27.88 -9.57
CA ALA A 2 -1.52 26.53 -9.22
C ALA A 2 -1.92 26.25 -7.76
N LYS A 3 -2.56 25.10 -7.53
CA LYS A 3 -2.92 24.64 -6.19
C LYS A 3 -1.79 23.80 -5.65
N TYR A 4 -1.40 24.06 -4.41
CA TYR A 4 -0.37 23.31 -3.74
C TYR A 4 -0.88 22.79 -2.41
N GLU A 5 -0.52 21.56 -2.08
CA GLU A 5 -0.72 20.98 -0.76
C GLU A 5 0.49 21.30 0.13
N VAL A 6 0.24 21.71 1.36
CA VAL A 6 1.28 21.99 2.34
C VAL A 6 1.77 20.68 2.96
N VAL A 7 3.03 20.35 2.71
CA VAL A 7 3.70 19.16 3.27
C VAL A 7 4.44 19.50 4.58
N ARG A 8 4.95 20.73 4.70
CA ARG A 8 5.59 21.22 5.94
C ARG A 8 4.91 22.51 6.37
N PRO A 9 4.53 22.65 7.66
CA PRO A 9 3.81 23.83 8.11
C PRO A 9 4.75 25.05 8.15
N TRP A 10 4.18 26.24 7.99
CA TRP A 10 4.87 27.51 8.21
C TRP A 10 3.91 28.52 8.83
N PHE A 11 4.33 29.78 8.94
CA PHE A 11 3.60 30.86 9.61
C PHE A 11 2.11 30.92 9.24
N GLY A 12 1.25 30.40 10.13
CA GLY A 12 -0.21 30.37 9.97
C GLY A 12 -0.77 29.28 9.03
N VAL A 13 0.07 28.42 8.45
CA VAL A 13 -0.34 27.39 7.47
C VAL A 13 -0.05 25.99 8.01
N LYS A 14 -1.07 25.12 8.00
CA LYS A 14 -1.01 23.75 8.54
C LYS A 14 -0.66 22.74 7.45
N VAL A 15 -0.12 21.58 7.86
CA VAL A 15 0.08 20.43 6.97
C VAL A 15 -1.27 19.93 6.42
N GLY A 16 -1.30 19.58 5.14
CA GLY A 16 -2.50 19.15 4.42
C GLY A 16 -3.40 20.30 3.95
N GLN A 17 -3.06 21.55 4.28
CA GLN A 17 -3.81 22.71 3.79
C GLN A 17 -3.50 22.96 2.31
N VAL A 18 -4.55 23.23 1.52
CA VAL A 18 -4.40 23.58 0.10
C VAL A 18 -4.28 25.10 -0.03
N VAL A 19 -3.21 25.56 -0.65
CA VAL A 19 -2.94 26.98 -0.91
C VAL A 19 -2.88 27.24 -2.42
N GLU A 20 -3.51 28.32 -2.86
CA GLU A 20 -3.47 28.76 -4.25
C GLU A 20 -2.40 29.84 -4.39
N LEU A 21 -1.34 29.52 -5.13
CA LEU A 21 -0.20 30.43 -5.30
C LEU A 21 -0.14 30.86 -6.77
N LYS A 22 -0.02 32.17 -6.98
CA LYS A 22 0.18 32.76 -8.32
C LYS A 22 1.61 32.52 -8.82
N GLU A 23 2.58 32.63 -7.93
CA GLU A 23 3.99 32.34 -8.17
C GLU A 23 4.57 31.62 -6.94
N LEU A 24 5.33 30.56 -7.17
CA LEU A 24 5.94 29.78 -6.11
C LEU A 24 7.33 30.36 -5.75
N HIS A 25 7.42 31.02 -4.60
CA HIS A 25 8.69 31.52 -4.09
C HIS A 25 9.63 30.34 -3.74
N PRO A 26 10.94 30.41 -4.04
CA PRO A 26 11.89 29.32 -3.80
C PRO A 26 11.92 28.85 -2.33
N ALA A 27 11.68 29.75 -1.36
CA ALA A 27 11.60 29.40 0.06
C ALA A 27 10.41 28.48 0.42
N LEU A 28 9.33 28.51 -0.36
CA LEU A 28 8.13 27.69 -0.12
C LEU A 28 8.18 26.36 -0.88
N LYS A 29 9.08 26.20 -1.85
CA LYS A 29 9.19 25.00 -2.70
C LYS A 29 9.34 23.71 -1.90
N SER A 30 10.10 23.73 -0.80
CA SER A 30 10.29 22.54 0.06
C SER A 30 9.12 22.27 1.00
N ASN A 31 8.21 23.24 1.16
CA ASN A 31 7.09 23.13 2.08
C ASN A 31 5.78 22.75 1.37
N VAL A 32 5.75 22.82 0.03
CA VAL A 32 4.54 22.61 -0.76
C VAL A 32 4.74 21.57 -1.86
N ARG A 33 3.69 20.81 -2.14
CA ARG A 33 3.61 19.84 -3.24
C ARG A 33 2.57 20.33 -4.25
N LEU A 34 2.92 20.36 -5.53
CA LEU A 34 1.97 20.73 -6.57
C LEU A 34 0.84 19.70 -6.60
N MET A 35 -0.40 20.16 -6.44
CA MET A 35 -1.58 19.33 -6.45
C MET A 35 -2.06 19.18 -7.90
N ASN A 36 -1.32 18.40 -8.70
CA ASN A 36 -1.75 18.01 -10.05
C ASN A 36 -2.56 16.72 -9.91
N GLY A 37 -3.89 16.82 -9.94
CA GLY A 37 -4.86 15.71 -10.05
C GLY A 37 -4.57 14.40 -9.30
N GLU A 38 -5.34 14.14 -8.23
CA GLU A 38 -5.62 12.82 -7.63
C GLU A 38 -4.47 11.95 -7.07
N ALA A 39 -3.19 12.27 -7.31
CA ALA A 39 -2.06 11.42 -6.89
C ALA A 39 -1.01 12.13 -6.00
N GLY A 40 -1.49 12.76 -4.93
CA GLY A 40 -0.67 13.49 -3.95
C GLY A 40 0.15 12.62 -3.00
N GLY A 41 0.29 11.32 -3.26
CA GLY A 41 1.05 10.42 -2.39
C GLY A 41 0.85 8.97 -2.77
N GLU A 42 1.34 8.56 -3.94
CA GLU A 42 1.71 7.15 -4.07
C GLU A 42 2.90 6.93 -3.13
N LEU A 43 2.59 6.46 -1.92
CA LEU A 43 3.58 5.97 -0.99
C LEU A 43 4.11 4.68 -1.64
N THR A 44 5.28 4.75 -2.26
CA THR A 44 6.01 3.53 -2.60
C THR A 44 6.32 2.83 -1.28
N PRO A 45 5.73 1.66 -0.98
CA PRO A 45 6.06 0.95 0.24
C PRO A 45 7.55 0.62 0.21
N SER A 46 8.27 0.79 1.33
CA SER A 46 9.68 0.39 1.45
C SER A 46 9.88 -1.13 1.32
N THR A 47 8.80 -1.89 1.24
CA THR A 47 8.79 -3.30 0.86
C THR A 47 8.31 -3.39 -0.60
N PRO A 48 9.21 -3.64 -1.56
CA PRO A 48 8.86 -3.68 -2.99
C PRO A 48 7.87 -4.80 -3.37
N ASP A 49 7.53 -5.71 -2.44
CA ASP A 49 6.62 -6.84 -2.66
C ASP A 49 5.14 -6.54 -2.34
N ALA A 50 4.82 -5.34 -1.84
CA ALA A 50 3.43 -4.91 -1.63
C ALA A 50 2.84 -4.20 -2.88
N GLY A 51 3.47 -4.39 -4.04
CA GLY A 51 3.01 -3.88 -5.34
C GLY A 51 2.32 -4.99 -6.12
N THR A 52 1.07 -4.73 -6.51
CA THR A 52 0.23 -5.50 -7.44
C THR A 52 1.03 -6.23 -8.54
N GLY A 53 1.33 -7.50 -8.33
CA GLY A 53 2.07 -8.35 -9.27
C GLY A 53 2.17 -9.79 -8.76
N GLU A 54 1.07 -10.53 -8.93
CA GLU A 54 0.93 -11.97 -8.60
C GLU A 54 1.12 -12.31 -7.12
N LYS A 55 0.00 -12.41 -6.38
CA LYS A 55 -0.03 -12.82 -4.96
C LYS A 55 0.85 -14.05 -4.77
N SER A 56 1.85 -13.97 -3.90
CA SER A 56 2.75 -15.10 -3.64
C SER A 56 1.94 -16.32 -3.19
N ARG A 57 2.37 -17.54 -3.54
CA ARG A 57 1.71 -18.81 -3.13
C ARG A 57 1.32 -18.81 -1.64
N LYS A 58 2.22 -18.25 -0.82
CA LYS A 58 2.02 -18.04 0.62
C LYS A 58 0.82 -17.14 0.92
N GLU A 59 0.70 -15.99 0.28
CA GLU A 59 -0.38 -15.02 0.53
C GLU A 59 -1.75 -15.57 0.12
N ILE A 60 -1.81 -16.31 -1.00
CA ILE A 60 -3.05 -16.98 -1.44
C ILE A 60 -3.53 -17.98 -0.38
N ILE A 61 -2.60 -18.77 0.17
CA ILE A 61 -2.90 -19.73 1.25
C ILE A 61 -3.34 -18.97 2.52
N GLN A 62 -2.63 -17.90 2.89
CA GLN A 62 -2.95 -17.09 4.08
C GLN A 62 -4.34 -16.44 3.98
N GLU A 63 -4.69 -15.89 2.82
CA GLU A 63 -6.01 -15.30 2.56
C GLU A 63 -7.11 -16.35 2.71
N ARG A 64 -6.90 -17.57 2.21
CA ARG A 64 -7.86 -18.68 2.34
C ARG A 64 -7.98 -19.23 3.75
N LEU A 65 -6.87 -19.37 4.47
CA LEU A 65 -6.89 -19.74 5.89
C LEU A 65 -7.66 -18.69 6.72
N THR A 66 -7.45 -17.41 6.42
CA THR A 66 -8.19 -16.30 7.05
C THR A 66 -9.68 -16.37 6.73
N GLN A 67 -10.06 -16.65 5.48
CA GLN A 67 -11.46 -16.82 5.08
C GLN A 67 -12.15 -18.02 5.76
N LEU A 68 -11.40 -19.10 6.00
CA LEU A 68 -11.88 -20.27 6.72
C LEU A 68 -11.90 -20.08 8.25
N GLY A 69 -11.40 -18.96 8.76
CA GLY A 69 -11.30 -18.68 10.19
C GLY A 69 -10.23 -19.53 10.91
N ILE A 70 -9.23 -20.01 10.17
CA ILE A 70 -8.12 -20.81 10.70
C ILE A 70 -6.98 -19.87 11.08
N GLU A 71 -6.68 -19.79 12.37
CA GLU A 71 -5.55 -19.00 12.86
C GLU A 71 -4.21 -19.65 12.48
N PHE A 72 -3.34 -18.91 11.82
CA PHE A 72 -1.99 -19.36 11.47
C PHE A 72 -0.93 -18.37 11.96
N LYS A 73 0.28 -18.86 12.24
CA LYS A 73 1.42 -17.98 12.56
C LYS A 73 1.98 -17.37 11.28
N GLY A 74 2.03 -16.04 11.20
CA GLY A 74 2.53 -15.32 10.00
C GLY A 74 3.98 -15.62 9.60
N ASN A 75 4.77 -16.21 10.51
CA ASN A 75 6.14 -16.66 10.26
C ASN A 75 6.22 -18.05 9.60
N LEU A 76 5.10 -18.74 9.40
CA LEU A 76 5.07 -20.05 8.74
C LEU A 76 5.39 -19.89 7.24
N GLY A 77 6.12 -20.86 6.70
CA GLY A 77 6.38 -20.98 5.26
C GLY A 77 5.17 -21.52 4.52
N ALA A 78 5.16 -21.39 3.18
CA ALA A 78 4.06 -21.82 2.33
C ALA A 78 3.68 -23.31 2.52
N GLU A 79 4.67 -24.18 2.76
CA GLU A 79 4.47 -25.62 2.98
C GLU A 79 3.64 -25.90 4.24
N LYS A 80 4.02 -25.29 5.38
CA LYS A 80 3.27 -25.46 6.64
C LYS A 80 1.89 -24.81 6.59
N LEU A 81 1.74 -23.74 5.81
CA LEU A 81 0.44 -23.11 5.62
C LEU A 81 -0.46 -23.98 4.72
N SER A 82 0.11 -24.66 3.73
CA SER A 82 -0.66 -25.61 2.91
C SER A 82 -1.13 -26.83 3.68
N GLU A 83 -0.38 -27.30 4.68
CA GLU A 83 -0.80 -28.39 5.58
C GLU A 83 -1.98 -28.01 6.50
N LEU A 84 -2.18 -26.72 6.76
CA LEU A 84 -3.31 -26.22 7.54
C LEU A 84 -4.59 -26.06 6.70
N LEU A 85 -4.48 -26.10 5.38
CA LEU A 85 -5.64 -26.08 4.51
C LEU A 85 -6.32 -27.45 4.54
N PRO A 86 -7.67 -27.52 4.53
CA PRO A 86 -8.38 -28.77 4.36
C PRO A 86 -7.98 -29.48 3.06
N ASP A 87 -7.89 -30.81 3.09
CA ASP A 87 -7.60 -31.64 1.91
C ASP A 87 -8.54 -31.27 0.74
N GLY A 88 -7.94 -31.00 -0.43
CA GLY A 88 -8.64 -30.59 -1.66
C GLY A 88 -8.84 -29.07 -1.85
N GLU A 89 -8.67 -28.23 -0.82
CA GLU A 89 -8.69 -26.76 -1.02
C GLU A 89 -7.40 -26.26 -1.66
N PHE A 90 -6.26 -26.85 -1.32
CA PHE A 90 -4.99 -26.50 -1.93
C PHE A 90 -4.93 -26.78 -3.43
N GLU A 91 -5.50 -27.91 -3.87
CA GLU A 91 -5.58 -28.29 -5.28
C GLU A 91 -6.52 -27.37 -6.08
N LYS A 92 -7.55 -26.80 -5.44
CA LYS A 92 -8.39 -25.77 -6.05
C LYS A 92 -7.66 -24.44 -6.22
N LEU A 93 -6.74 -24.13 -5.31
CA LEU A 93 -5.96 -22.89 -5.34
C LEU A 93 -4.75 -22.97 -6.27
N PHE A 94 -4.17 -24.16 -6.39
CA PHE A 94 -3.04 -24.46 -7.28
C PHE A 94 -3.37 -25.71 -8.10
N PRO A 95 -4.25 -25.59 -9.12
CA PRO A 95 -4.45 -26.68 -10.06
C PRO A 95 -3.12 -26.99 -10.74
N ALA A 96 -2.68 -28.24 -10.70
CA ALA A 96 -1.56 -28.68 -11.51
C ALA A 96 -2.02 -28.61 -12.99
N GLU A 97 -1.40 -27.73 -13.78
CA GLU A 97 -1.56 -27.73 -15.24
C GLU A 97 -1.01 -29.02 -15.86
#